data_AF-A0A5K0YCK8-F1
#
_entry.id   AF-A0A5K0YCK8-F1
#
_cell.length_a   1.000
_cell.length_b   1.000
_cell.length_c   1.000
_cell.angle_alpha   90.00
_cell.angle_beta   90.00
_cell.angle_gamma   90.00
#
_symmetry.space_group_name_H-M   'P 1'
#
loop_
_entity.id
_entity.type
_entity.pdbx_description
1 polymer ?
#
loop_
_entity_poly.entity_id
_entity_poly.type
_entity_poly.pdbx_seq_one_letter_code
_entity_poly.pdbx_strand_id
1 'polypeptide(L)'
;DKEFLRGIAGCSETVGRESFDRLWQWLYPVALTLSKCQLHAAWECTSPKWVEGMITREEAESSLRGPQGIEKSGTFLLRFANSRSWPHPDAGSLVVSYVGTDCTFHHKLVSLDD
;
A
#
# COMPACT_ATOMS: atom_id res chain seq x y z
N ASP A 1 -0.88 10.37 7.43
CA ASP A 1 -2.20 9.80 7.76
C ASP A 1 -2.38 9.63 9.27
N LYS A 2 -2.62 10.75 9.98
CA LYS A 2 -2.68 10.80 11.45
C LYS A 2 -4.03 10.27 11.97
N GLU A 3 -5.08 10.40 11.17
CA GLU A 3 -6.42 9.93 11.51
C GLU A 3 -6.52 8.41 11.48
N PHE A 4 -5.85 7.76 10.53
CA PHE A 4 -5.73 6.31 10.50
C PHE A 4 -5.05 5.75 11.77
N LEU A 5 -3.90 6.32 12.15
CA LEU A 5 -3.19 5.94 13.37
C LEU A 5 -4.02 6.22 14.63
N ARG A 6 -4.76 7.33 14.67
CA ARG A 6 -5.73 7.61 15.74
C ARG A 6 -6.85 6.58 15.77
N GLY A 7 -7.39 6.16 14.62
CA GLY A 7 -8.42 5.14 14.54
C GLY A 7 -7.99 3.82 15.15
N ILE A 8 -6.78 3.35 14.84
CA ILE A 8 -6.21 2.13 15.44
C ILE A 8 -5.92 2.31 16.94
N ALA A 9 -5.51 3.51 17.35
CA ALA A 9 -5.29 3.87 18.74
C ALA A 9 -6.58 4.11 19.55
N GLY A 10 -7.77 3.90 18.98
CA GLY A 10 -9.05 4.16 19.65
C GLY A 10 -9.34 5.65 19.91
N CYS A 11 -8.84 6.53 19.03
CA CYS A 11 -8.96 7.98 19.07
C CYS A 11 -8.28 8.68 20.26
N SER A 12 -7.46 7.96 21.03
CA SER A 12 -6.66 8.48 22.15
C SER A 12 -5.37 9.18 21.68
N GLU A 13 -4.84 10.09 22.50
CA GLU A 13 -3.50 10.69 22.31
C GLU A 13 -2.37 9.70 22.59
N THR A 14 -2.66 8.62 23.32
CA THR A 14 -1.71 7.56 23.67
C THR A 14 -2.21 6.22 23.15
N VAL A 15 -1.29 5.38 22.69
CA VAL A 15 -1.60 4.04 22.19
C VAL A 15 -1.37 3.05 23.33
N GLY A 16 -2.43 2.38 23.78
CA GLY A 16 -2.30 1.26 24.72
C GLY A 16 -1.53 0.10 24.11
N ARG A 17 -0.92 -0.76 24.93
CA ARG A 17 -0.12 -1.91 24.47
C ARG A 17 -0.85 -2.77 23.43
N GLU A 18 -2.12 -3.09 23.66
CA GLU A 18 -2.90 -3.92 22.74
C GLU A 18 -3.09 -3.26 21.37
N SER A 19 -3.41 -1.96 21.33
CA SER A 19 -3.51 -1.20 20.08
C SER A 19 -2.16 -1.11 19.37
N PHE A 20 -1.06 -0.99 20.12
CA PHE A 20 0.28 -1.03 19.57
C PHE A 20 0.58 -2.40 18.96
N ASP A 21 0.29 -3.49 19.66
CA ASP A 21 0.51 -4.85 19.16
C ASP A 21 -0.30 -5.10 17.88
N ARG A 22 -1.55 -4.60 17.81
CA ARG A 22 -2.38 -4.67 16.59
C ARG A 22 -1.79 -3.89 15.42
N LEU A 23 -1.37 -2.64 15.68
CA LEU A 23 -0.70 -1.82 14.68
C LEU A 23 0.60 -2.48 14.19
N TRP A 24 1.39 -2.99 15.13
CA TRP A 24 2.69 -3.59 14.86
C TRP A 24 2.58 -4.87 14.04
N GLN A 25 1.56 -5.70 14.29
CA GLN A 25 1.29 -6.88 13.47
C GLN A 25 1.01 -6.55 11.99
N TRP A 26 0.56 -5.33 11.69
CA TRP A 26 0.40 -4.86 10.31
C TRP A 26 1.65 -4.15 9.77
N LEU A 27 2.28 -3.27 10.57
CA LEU A 27 3.43 -2.47 10.12
C LEU A 27 4.72 -3.30 10.01
N TYR A 28 4.95 -4.26 10.90
CA TYR A 28 6.18 -5.05 10.92
C TYR A 28 6.39 -5.85 9.62
N PRO A 29 5.40 -6.57 9.08
CA PRO A 29 5.54 -7.24 7.79
C PRO A 29 5.87 -6.30 6.63
N VAL A 30 5.34 -5.06 6.65
CA VAL A 30 5.68 -4.04 5.65
C VAL A 30 7.15 -3.62 5.78
N ALA A 31 7.59 -3.31 7.01
CA ALA A 31 8.99 -2.95 7.26
C ALA A 31 9.95 -4.10 6.88
N LEU A 32 9.59 -5.35 7.19
CA LEU A 32 10.35 -6.52 6.80
C LEU A 32 10.44 -6.66 5.27
N THR A 33 9.34 -6.42 4.56
CA THR A 33 9.32 -6.49 3.09
C THR A 33 10.18 -5.38 2.49
N LEU A 34 10.10 -4.16 3.02
CA LEU A 34 10.96 -3.04 2.62
C LEU A 34 12.43 -3.27 2.89
N SER A 35 12.79 -4.09 3.87
CA SER A 35 14.20 -4.43 4.13
C SER A 35 14.84 -5.29 3.03
N LYS A 36 14.06 -5.88 2.11
CA LYS A 36 14.57 -6.59 0.95
C LYS A 36 15.20 -5.61 -0.05
N CYS A 37 16.46 -5.86 -0.44
CA CYS A 37 17.32 -4.90 -1.14
C CYS A 37 16.72 -4.30 -2.43
N GLN A 38 16.01 -5.08 -3.23
CA GLN A 38 15.43 -4.59 -4.49
C GLN A 38 14.23 -3.66 -4.26
N LEU A 39 13.39 -3.98 -3.27
CA LEU A 39 12.21 -3.17 -2.97
C LEU A 39 12.59 -1.87 -2.26
N HIS A 40 13.61 -1.91 -1.40
CA HIS A 40 14.12 -0.70 -0.74
C HIS A 40 14.50 0.39 -1.76
N ALA A 41 15.21 0.02 -2.84
CA ALA A 41 15.58 0.97 -3.87
C ALA A 41 14.37 1.57 -4.60
N ALA A 42 13.35 0.76 -4.89
CA ALA A 42 12.10 1.24 -5.49
C ALA A 42 11.29 2.13 -4.54
N TRP A 43 11.34 1.86 -3.23
CA TRP A 43 10.71 2.65 -2.18
C TRP A 43 11.37 4.04 -2.02
N GLU A 44 12.69 4.09 -2.02
CA GLU A 44 13.46 5.35 -1.86
C GLU A 44 13.47 6.21 -3.14
N CYS A 45 13.06 5.66 -4.28
CA CYS A 45 13.03 6.39 -5.54
C CYS A 45 11.86 7.39 -5.55
N THR A 46 12.19 8.69 -5.56
CA THR A 46 11.22 9.78 -5.54
C THR A 46 10.82 10.27 -6.94
N SER A 47 11.59 9.91 -7.98
CA SER A 47 11.28 10.27 -9.37
C SER A 47 11.89 9.27 -10.37
N PRO A 48 11.07 8.46 -11.06
CA PRO A 48 9.63 8.30 -10.86
C PRO A 48 9.33 7.59 -9.52
N LYS A 49 8.23 7.94 -8.86
CA LYS A 49 7.78 7.26 -7.64
C LYS A 49 7.22 5.89 -8.00
N TRP A 50 7.87 4.81 -7.57
CA TRP A 50 7.43 3.44 -7.90
C TRP A 50 6.46 2.85 -6.88
N VAL A 51 6.69 3.13 -5.59
CA VAL A 51 5.87 2.62 -4.49
C VAL A 51 5.18 3.79 -3.79
N GLU A 52 3.84 3.78 -3.80
CA GLU A 52 3.02 4.83 -3.20
C GLU A 52 2.88 4.70 -1.68
N GLY A 53 3.15 3.52 -1.13
CA GLY A 53 2.98 3.24 0.29
C GLY A 53 1.69 2.52 0.63
N MET A 54 1.14 2.86 1.79
CA MET A 54 -0.08 2.28 2.34
C MET A 54 -1.29 3.09 1.90
N ILE A 55 -1.59 3.05 0.60
CA ILE A 55 -2.76 3.72 0.03
C ILE A 55 -3.91 2.74 -0.22
N THR A 56 -5.13 3.23 -0.20
CA THR A 56 -6.31 2.44 -0.53
C THR A 56 -6.40 2.12 -2.01
N ARG A 57 -7.31 1.19 -2.34
CA ARG A 57 -7.64 0.89 -3.72
C ARG A 57 -8.15 2.14 -4.44
N GLU A 58 -9.01 2.90 -3.78
CA GLU A 58 -9.64 4.10 -4.32
C GLU A 58 -8.62 5.22 -4.51
N GLU A 59 -7.67 5.38 -3.58
CA GLU A 59 -6.55 6.33 -3.71
C GLU A 59 -5.62 5.95 -4.88
N ALA A 60 -5.38 4.65 -5.08
CA ALA A 60 -4.60 4.15 -6.21
C ALA A 60 -5.32 4.39 -7.55
N GLU A 61 -6.61 4.08 -7.62
CA GLU A 61 -7.44 4.37 -8.80
C GLU A 61 -7.48 5.87 -9.07
N SER A 62 -7.57 6.72 -8.05
CA SER A 62 -7.52 8.18 -8.21
C SER A 62 -6.16 8.66 -8.74
N SER A 63 -5.06 8.02 -8.33
CA SER A 63 -3.72 8.37 -8.81
C SER A 63 -3.49 7.92 -10.27
N LEU A 64 -4.15 6.84 -10.67
CA LEU A 64 -4.16 6.34 -12.06
C LEU A 64 -5.20 7.04 -12.94
N ARG A 65 -5.93 8.02 -12.40
CA ARG A 65 -6.76 8.92 -13.21
C ARG A 65 -5.94 10.15 -13.58
N GLY A 66 -5.70 10.31 -14.87
CA GLY A 66 -5.08 11.49 -15.42
C GLY A 66 -6.07 12.66 -15.53
N PRO A 67 -5.59 13.85 -15.93
CA PRO A 67 -6.43 15.04 -16.11
C PRO A 67 -7.62 14.84 -17.06
N GLN A 68 -7.54 13.85 -17.95
CA GLN A 68 -8.53 13.56 -19.00
C GLN A 68 -9.35 12.28 -18.72
N GLY A 69 -9.20 11.65 -17.55
CA GLY A 69 -9.90 10.41 -17.21
C GLY A 69 -8.93 9.30 -16.81
N ILE A 70 -9.04 8.12 -17.42
CA ILE A 70 -8.13 7.00 -17.11
C ILE A 70 -6.80 7.24 -17.81
N GLU A 71 -5.68 7.02 -17.10
CA GLU A 71 -4.33 7.13 -17.66
C GLU A 71 -4.09 6.16 -18.83
N LYS A 72 -2.96 6.34 -19.53
CA LYS A 72 -2.55 5.44 -20.60
C LYS A 72 -2.47 3.99 -20.10
N SER A 73 -2.93 3.05 -20.93
CA SER A 73 -2.77 1.61 -20.66
C SER A 73 -1.29 1.27 -20.40
N GLY A 74 -1.05 0.46 -19.37
CA GLY A 74 0.30 0.12 -18.89
C GLY A 74 0.85 1.06 -17.81
N THR A 75 0.19 2.19 -17.52
CA THR A 75 0.51 2.98 -16.32
C THR A 75 0.18 2.17 -15.07
N PHE A 76 1.12 2.12 -14.12
CA PHE A 76 0.99 1.34 -12.90
C PHE A 76 1.64 2.04 -11.71
N LEU A 77 1.27 1.59 -10.51
CA LEU A 77 1.92 1.91 -9.25
C LEU A 77 1.96 0.68 -8.35
N LEU A 78 2.91 0.64 -7.43
CA LEU A 78 2.97 -0.36 -6.36
C LEU A 78 2.43 0.23 -5.07
N ARG A 79 1.70 -0.56 -4.29
CA ARG A 79 1.23 -0.21 -2.95
C ARG A 79 1.25 -1.42 -2.04
N PHE A 80 1.34 -1.20 -0.73
CA PHE A 80 1.15 -2.29 0.22
C PHE A 80 -0.33 -2.65 0.34
N ALA A 81 -0.59 -3.94 0.48
CA ALA A 81 -1.92 -4.42 0.77
C ALA A 81 -2.38 -3.85 2.12
N ASN A 82 -3.60 -3.35 2.13
CA ASN A 82 -4.18 -2.65 3.27
C ASN A 82 -5.54 -3.25 3.65
N SER A 83 -5.66 -4.60 3.56
CA SER A 83 -6.86 -5.27 4.00
C SER A 83 -7.22 -4.82 5.41
N ARG A 84 -8.49 -4.48 5.59
CA ARG A 84 -9.02 -4.03 6.89
C ARG A 84 -9.56 -5.19 7.71
N SER A 85 -9.16 -6.42 7.41
CA SER A 85 -9.52 -7.62 8.14
C SER A 85 -8.48 -7.91 9.22
N TRP A 86 -8.94 -8.25 10.42
CA TRP A 86 -8.09 -8.75 11.50
C TRP A 86 -8.23 -10.27 11.66
N PRO A 87 -7.14 -11.05 11.73
CA PRO A 87 -5.75 -10.64 11.49
C PRO A 87 -5.53 -10.24 10.02
N HIS A 88 -4.54 -9.38 9.73
CA HIS A 88 -4.24 -8.87 8.39
C HIS A 88 -3.47 -9.93 7.56
N PRO A 89 -4.12 -10.75 6.72
CA PRO A 89 -3.48 -11.91 6.11
C PRO A 89 -2.47 -11.53 5.01
N ASP A 90 -2.60 -10.33 4.46
CA ASP A 90 -1.79 -9.80 3.36
C ASP A 90 -0.82 -8.70 3.81
N ALA A 91 -0.63 -8.51 5.12
CA ALA A 91 0.30 -7.52 5.65
C ALA A 91 1.71 -7.73 5.07
N GLY A 92 2.32 -6.65 4.57
CA GLY A 92 3.62 -6.71 3.89
C GLY A 92 3.59 -7.15 2.43
N SER A 93 2.45 -7.66 1.94
CA SER A 93 2.33 -8.01 0.51
C SER A 93 2.22 -6.75 -0.34
N LEU A 94 2.80 -6.79 -1.54
CA LEU A 94 2.66 -5.73 -2.53
C LEU A 94 1.51 -6.01 -3.47
N VAL A 95 0.85 -4.93 -3.87
CA VAL A 95 -0.19 -4.93 -4.90
C VAL A 95 0.25 -4.00 -6.02
N VAL A 96 0.28 -4.51 -7.24
CA VAL A 96 0.36 -3.68 -8.43
C VAL A 96 -1.04 -3.22 -8.81
N SER A 97 -1.24 -1.91 -8.90
CA SER A 97 -2.46 -1.31 -9.44
C SER A 97 -2.14 -0.70 -10.80
N TYR A 98 -2.88 -1.03 -11.84
CA TYR A 98 -2.56 -0.61 -13.20
C TYR A 98 -3.79 -0.41 -14.10
N VAL A 99 -3.62 0.35 -15.17
CA VAL A 99 -4.62 0.50 -16.23
C VAL A 99 -4.44 -0.61 -17.27
N GLY A 100 -5.45 -1.45 -17.43
CA GLY A 100 -5.49 -2.53 -18.42
C GLY A 100 -5.68 -2.03 -19.85
N THR A 101 -5.55 -2.92 -20.83
CA THR A 101 -5.83 -2.62 -22.24
C THR A 101 -7.32 -2.46 -22.52
N ASP A 102 -8.16 -2.94 -21.60
CA ASP A 102 -9.60 -2.76 -21.56
C ASP A 102 -10.03 -1.40 -20.98
N CYS A 103 -9.06 -0.51 -20.69
CA CYS A 103 -9.30 0.78 -20.05
C CYS A 103 -10.00 0.65 -18.69
N THR A 104 -9.72 -0.41 -17.93
CA THR A 104 -10.20 -0.57 -16.55
C THR A 104 -9.03 -0.67 -15.56
N PHE A 105 -9.32 -0.49 -14.27
CA PHE A 105 -8.32 -0.63 -13.20
C PHE A 105 -8.22 -2.09 -12.75
N HIS A 106 -7.00 -2.58 -12.70
CA HIS A 106 -6.67 -3.92 -12.22
C HIS A 106 -5.78 -3.83 -10.98
N HIS A 107 -5.96 -4.76 -10.05
CA HIS A 107 -5.15 -4.87 -8.84
C HIS A 107 -4.73 -6.32 -8.65
N LYS A 108 -3.42 -6.57 -8.54
CA LYS A 108 -2.89 -7.92 -8.37
C LYS A 108 -1.85 -7.96 -7.27
N LEU A 109 -1.93 -8.98 -6.42
CA LEU A 109 -0.87 -9.29 -5.48
C LEU A 109 0.40 -9.68 -6.25
N VAL A 110 1.52 -9.14 -5.83
CA VAL A 110 2.84 -9.42 -6.39
C VAL A 110 3.48 -10.50 -5.54
N SER A 111 3.89 -11.59 -6.19
CA SER A 111 4.77 -12.57 -5.53
C SER A 111 6.15 -11.96 -5.39
N LEU A 112 6.67 -11.94 -4.16
CA LEU A 112 8.03 -11.49 -3.84
C LEU A 112 8.96 -12.67 -3.54
N ASP A 113 8.51 -13.87 -3.91
CA ASP A 113 9.31 -15.09 -3.93
C ASP A 113 10.09 -15.10 -5.26
N ASP A 114 11.42 -15.21 -5.15
CA ASP A 114 12.33 -15.50 -6.26
C ASP A 114 12.24 -16.99 -6.64
#